data_AF-A0A5J4TV93-F1
#
_entry.id   AF-A0A5J4TV93-F1
#
_cell.length_a   1.000
_cell.length_b   1.000
_cell.length_c   1.000
_cell.angle_alpha   90.00
_cell.angle_beta   90.00
_cell.angle_gamma   90.00
#
_symmetry.space_group_name_H-M   'P 1'
#
loop_
_entity.id
_entity.type
_entity.pdbx_description
1 polymer ?
#
loop_
_entity_poly.entity_id
_entity_poly.type
_entity_poly.pdbx_seq_one_letter_code
_entity_poly.pdbx_strand_id
1 'polypeptide(L)'
;MWLQEYQVEQQYLSIITMDMVADHSVGLSINGDSSKITFNGNELVNVGTDQTITGRKTFVDTTLGTSSTSTSGEIDGQWTIIKRNAGELYICRTADQNIDNRGLAISADGNTLTFNGRVL
;
A
#
# COMPACT_ATOMS: atom_id res chain seq x y z
N MET A 1 64.72 -1.51 45.83
CA MET A 1 64.34 -2.26 44.60
C MET A 1 62.84 -2.48 44.65
N TRP A 2 62.13 -2.13 43.55
CA TRP A 2 60.66 -2.04 43.32
C TRP A 2 59.98 -0.83 43.99
N LEU A 3 59.67 0.28 43.28
CA LEU A 3 58.67 0.61 42.23
C LEU A 3 57.23 0.67 42.75
N GLN A 4 56.58 1.84 42.59
CA GLN A 4 55.30 1.93 41.86
C GLN A 4 55.00 3.39 41.47
N GLU A 5 54.75 3.59 40.19
CA GLU A 5 54.34 4.85 39.55
C GLU A 5 52.84 5.05 39.76
N TYR A 6 52.41 6.22 40.26
CA TYR A 6 51.00 6.53 40.51
C TYR A 6 50.47 7.46 39.41
N GLN A 7 49.76 6.89 38.44
CA GLN A 7 49.04 7.62 37.40
C GLN A 7 47.66 8.03 37.94
N VAL A 8 47.36 9.33 37.97
CA VAL A 8 46.00 9.82 38.24
C VAL A 8 45.35 10.19 36.92
N GLU A 9 44.59 9.27 36.34
CA GLU A 9 43.66 9.60 35.27
C GLU A 9 42.41 10.27 35.86
N GLN A 10 42.18 11.53 35.50
CA GLN A 10 40.92 12.23 35.77
C GLN A 10 39.85 11.70 34.81
N GLN A 11 39.02 10.77 35.30
CA GLN A 11 37.83 10.33 34.59
C GLN A 11 36.81 11.47 34.54
N TYR A 12 36.51 11.98 33.34
CA TYR A 12 35.35 12.85 33.13
C TYR A 12 34.08 12.00 33.23
N LEU A 13 33.31 12.21 34.31
CA LEU A 13 32.00 11.59 34.50
C LEU A 13 30.90 12.47 33.86
N SER A 14 30.47 12.14 32.64
CA SER A 14 29.26 12.73 32.06
C SER A 14 28.03 11.93 32.50
N ILE A 15 27.33 12.41 33.53
CA ILE A 15 26.04 11.87 33.96
C ILE A 15 24.97 12.41 33.00
N ILE A 16 24.43 11.51 32.16
CA ILE A 16 23.18 11.63 31.39
C ILE A 16 23.27 12.38 30.05
N THR A 17 23.37 11.62 28.95
CA THR A 17 22.48 11.88 27.80
C THR A 17 21.16 11.17 28.10
N MET A 18 20.07 11.92 28.18
CA MET A 18 18.71 11.38 28.27
C MET A 18 18.26 10.99 26.86
N ASP A 19 18.94 10.01 26.27
CA ASP A 19 18.39 9.34 25.11
C ASP A 19 17.46 8.27 25.67
N MET A 20 16.24 8.68 26.06
CA MET A 20 15.13 7.73 26.13
C MET A 20 14.80 7.30 24.70
N VAL A 21 15.70 6.55 24.09
CA VAL A 21 15.30 5.61 23.06
C VAL A 21 15.10 4.32 23.85
N ALA A 22 13.91 4.20 24.46
CA ALA A 22 13.46 2.90 24.91
C ALA A 22 13.73 1.92 23.77
N ASP A 23 14.22 0.73 24.07
CA ASP A 23 14.43 -0.28 23.05
C ASP A 23 13.08 -0.54 22.37
N HIS A 24 12.83 0.14 21.25
CA HIS A 24 11.59 0.10 20.49
C HIS A 24 11.47 -1.23 19.72
N SER A 25 12.32 -2.22 20.05
CA SER A 25 12.29 -3.59 19.54
C SER A 25 11.03 -4.36 19.94
N VAL A 26 10.20 -3.82 20.84
CA VAL A 26 8.87 -4.33 21.17
C VAL A 26 7.82 -3.22 21.04
N GLY A 27 6.85 -3.38 20.14
CA GLY A 27 5.76 -2.45 19.90
C GLY A 27 5.83 -1.68 18.58
N LEU A 28 4.89 -0.76 18.38
CA LEU A 28 4.84 0.15 17.23
C LEU A 28 5.78 1.32 17.47
N SER A 29 6.69 1.59 16.53
CA SER A 29 7.61 2.72 16.61
C SER A 29 7.59 3.55 15.33
N ILE A 30 7.78 4.87 15.48
CA ILE A 30 7.91 5.84 14.39
C ILE A 30 9.30 6.47 14.53
N ASN A 31 10.06 6.54 13.44
CA ASN A 31 11.40 7.12 13.48
C ASN A 31 11.35 8.66 13.62
N GLY A 32 12.50 9.28 13.93
CA GLY A 32 12.56 10.70 14.29
C GLY A 32 12.09 11.70 13.22
N ASP A 33 12.20 11.33 11.93
CA ASP A 33 11.69 12.14 10.81
C ASP A 33 10.26 11.73 10.36
N SER A 34 9.64 10.77 11.06
CA SER A 34 8.31 10.22 10.76
C SER A 34 8.14 9.59 9.37
N SER A 35 9.23 9.28 8.66
CA SER A 35 9.19 8.64 7.35
C SER A 35 8.94 7.13 7.39
N LYS A 36 9.08 6.50 8.57
CA LYS A 36 9.00 5.04 8.72
C LYS A 36 8.26 4.64 9.99
N ILE A 37 7.41 3.63 9.86
CA ILE A 37 6.74 2.95 10.98
C ILE A 37 7.25 1.51 11.04
N THR A 38 7.65 1.04 12.22
CA THR A 38 8.07 -0.35 12.46
C THR A 38 7.24 -1.01 13.56
N PHE A 39 7.17 -2.34 13.58
CA PHE A 39 6.62 -3.14 14.69
C PHE A 39 7.61 -4.21 15.10
N ASN A 40 7.97 -4.21 16.39
CA ASN A 40 9.01 -5.06 16.96
C ASN A 40 10.33 -4.98 16.16
N GLY A 41 10.73 -3.75 15.77
CA GLY A 41 11.90 -3.52 14.93
C GLY A 41 11.76 -3.84 13.43
N ASN A 42 10.62 -4.38 12.96
CA ASN A 42 10.39 -4.69 11.54
C ASN A 42 9.63 -3.58 10.82
N GLU A 43 10.08 -3.17 9.62
CA GLU A 43 9.43 -2.12 8.81
C GLU A 43 8.01 -2.53 8.40
N LEU A 44 7.03 -1.68 8.75
CA LEU A 44 5.62 -1.87 8.41
C LEU A 44 5.16 -0.98 7.24
N VAL A 45 5.70 0.25 7.13
CA VAL A 45 5.40 1.23 6.08
C VAL A 45 6.62 2.15 5.86
N ASN A 46 7.00 2.39 4.59
CA ASN A 46 8.01 3.36 4.15
C ASN A 46 7.45 4.31 3.07
N VAL A 47 7.80 5.60 3.11
CA VAL A 47 7.25 6.65 2.22
C VAL A 47 7.96 6.79 0.86
N GLY A 48 9.03 6.02 0.60
CA GLY A 48 9.92 6.25 -0.57
C GLY A 48 9.72 5.35 -1.80
N THR A 49 8.85 4.34 -1.75
CA THR A 49 8.57 3.41 -2.87
C THR A 49 7.19 2.76 -2.72
N ASP A 50 6.65 2.20 -3.81
CA ASP A 50 5.48 1.33 -3.77
C ASP A 50 5.68 0.22 -2.73
N GLN A 51 4.83 0.20 -1.71
CA GLN A 51 4.95 -0.74 -0.60
C GLN A 51 4.32 -2.08 -0.98
N THR A 52 5.15 -3.09 -1.23
CA THR A 52 4.69 -4.48 -1.43
C THR A 52 4.65 -5.20 -0.09
N ILE A 53 3.46 -5.59 0.36
CA ILE A 53 3.27 -6.28 1.64
C ILE A 53 3.10 -7.79 1.37
N THR A 54 4.05 -8.61 1.82
CA THR A 54 4.10 -10.07 1.59
C THR A 54 3.38 -10.90 2.67
N GLY A 55 2.72 -10.27 3.66
CA GLY A 55 1.92 -10.91 4.72
C GLY A 55 0.43 -10.56 4.70
N ARG A 56 -0.40 -11.22 5.54
CA ARG A 56 -1.85 -10.96 5.61
C ARG A 56 -2.16 -9.62 6.31
N LYS A 57 -2.70 -8.66 5.57
CA LYS A 57 -3.35 -7.46 6.11
C LYS A 57 -4.85 -7.54 5.87
N THR A 58 -5.62 -7.46 6.93
CA THR A 58 -7.08 -7.32 6.83
C THR A 58 -7.38 -5.83 6.69
N PHE A 59 -7.52 -5.38 5.46
CA PHE A 59 -8.15 -4.10 5.18
C PHE A 59 -9.65 -4.37 5.05
N VAL A 60 -10.39 -4.16 6.13
CA VAL A 60 -11.85 -4.26 6.08
C VAL A 60 -12.34 -3.21 5.07
N ASP A 61 -13.14 -3.64 4.10
CA ASP A 61 -13.77 -2.79 3.07
C ASP A 61 -12.83 -2.09 2.06
N THR A 62 -11.65 -2.64 1.77
CA THR A 62 -10.80 -2.10 0.69
C THR A 62 -11.11 -2.69 -0.68
N THR A 63 -11.45 -1.83 -1.63
CA THR A 63 -11.66 -2.16 -3.05
C THR A 63 -10.54 -1.55 -3.88
N LEU A 64 -9.56 -2.35 -4.30
CA LEU A 64 -8.48 -1.92 -5.20
C LEU A 64 -8.87 -2.29 -6.63
N GLY A 65 -9.08 -1.26 -7.46
CA GLY A 65 -9.22 -1.41 -8.91
C GLY A 65 -7.97 -2.08 -9.49
N THR A 66 -8.19 -2.86 -10.54
CA THR A 66 -7.22 -3.73 -11.19
C THR A 66 -5.90 -3.04 -11.54
N SER A 67 -4.78 -3.73 -11.25
CA SER A 67 -3.45 -3.46 -11.82
C SER A 67 -3.51 -3.23 -13.34
N SER A 68 -2.64 -2.38 -13.89
CA SER A 68 -2.46 -2.21 -15.35
C SER A 68 -2.09 -3.51 -16.08
N THR A 69 -1.80 -4.59 -15.34
CA THR A 69 -1.43 -5.92 -15.85
C THR A 69 -2.30 -7.07 -15.35
N SER A 70 -3.28 -6.83 -14.48
CA SER A 70 -4.19 -7.88 -13.99
C SER A 70 -5.62 -7.62 -14.48
N THR A 71 -6.10 -8.42 -15.42
CA THR A 71 -7.45 -8.28 -16.01
C THR A 71 -8.49 -9.19 -15.35
N SER A 72 -8.12 -9.93 -14.30
CA SER A 72 -8.97 -10.96 -13.72
C SER A 72 -9.14 -10.78 -12.21
N GLY A 73 -10.40 -10.77 -11.79
CA GLY A 73 -10.85 -10.70 -10.40
C GLY A 73 -12.27 -10.18 -10.38
N GLU A 74 -13.24 -11.07 -10.23
CA GLU A 74 -14.63 -10.68 -10.01
C GLU A 74 -14.82 -10.40 -8.53
N ILE A 75 -15.11 -9.15 -8.17
CA ILE A 75 -15.65 -8.81 -6.86
C ILE A 75 -17.16 -8.74 -7.02
N ASP A 76 -17.88 -9.68 -6.39
CA ASP A 76 -19.33 -9.60 -6.29
C ASP A 76 -19.71 -8.26 -5.67
N GLY A 77 -20.77 -7.62 -6.15
CA GLY A 77 -21.12 -6.32 -5.61
C GLY A 77 -20.43 -5.12 -6.31
N GLN A 78 -19.41 -5.30 -7.14
CA GLN A 78 -18.62 -4.19 -7.68
C GLN A 78 -19.05 -3.73 -9.09
N TRP A 79 -18.87 -2.42 -9.36
CA TRP A 79 -18.93 -1.83 -10.69
C TRP A 79 -17.54 -1.72 -11.30
N THR A 80 -17.44 -1.95 -12.61
CA THR A 80 -16.21 -1.80 -13.39
C THR A 80 -16.41 -0.83 -14.55
N ILE A 81 -15.32 -0.15 -14.92
CA ILE A 81 -15.20 0.66 -16.13
C ILE A 81 -14.05 0.07 -16.94
N ILE A 82 -14.36 -0.52 -18.09
CA ILE A 82 -13.38 -1.24 -18.90
C ILE A 82 -13.42 -0.82 -20.36
N LYS A 83 -12.25 -0.86 -21.02
CA LYS A 83 -12.16 -0.85 -22.47
C LYS A 83 -12.09 -2.30 -22.96
N ARG A 84 -13.01 -2.73 -23.82
CA ARG A 84 -13.00 -4.08 -24.42
C ARG A 84 -12.07 -4.11 -25.65
N ASN A 85 -11.74 -5.33 -26.09
CA ASN A 85 -10.79 -5.56 -27.18
C ASN A 85 -11.20 -4.91 -28.51
N ALA A 86 -12.50 -4.76 -28.77
CA ALA A 86 -13.01 -4.10 -29.97
C ALA A 86 -13.03 -2.56 -29.84
N GLY A 87 -12.60 -2.01 -28.70
CA GLY A 87 -12.35 -0.59 -28.50
C GLY A 87 -13.45 0.15 -27.74
N GLU A 88 -14.59 -0.48 -27.47
CA GLU A 88 -15.72 0.08 -26.72
C GLU A 88 -15.38 0.34 -25.25
N LEU A 89 -16.04 1.35 -24.67
CA LEU A 89 -16.00 1.62 -23.23
C LEU A 89 -17.27 1.08 -22.57
N TYR A 90 -17.13 0.22 -21.57
CA TYR A 90 -18.24 -0.37 -20.82
C TYR A 90 -18.23 0.06 -19.36
N ILE A 91 -19.40 0.37 -18.82
CA ILE A 91 -19.68 0.54 -17.39
C ILE A 91 -20.74 -0.48 -16.99
N CYS A 92 -20.34 -1.46 -16.18
CA CYS A 92 -21.19 -2.59 -15.81
C CYS A 92 -20.76 -3.19 -14.48
N ARG A 93 -21.49 -4.21 -14.02
CA ARG A 93 -21.06 -5.02 -12.89
C ARG A 93 -19.84 -5.83 -13.29
N THR A 94 -18.91 -6.07 -12.36
CA THR A 94 -17.71 -6.86 -12.68
C THR A 94 -18.07 -8.27 -13.18
N ALA A 95 -19.14 -8.86 -12.65
CA ALA A 95 -19.74 -10.12 -13.12
C ALA A 95 -20.24 -10.08 -14.58
N ASP A 96 -20.67 -8.90 -15.03
CA ASP A 96 -21.27 -8.68 -16.35
C ASP A 96 -20.25 -8.17 -17.38
N GLN A 97 -18.98 -7.99 -17.02
CA GLN A 97 -17.98 -7.25 -17.83
C GLN A 97 -17.64 -7.88 -19.18
N ASN A 98 -17.90 -9.17 -19.33
CA ASN A 98 -17.71 -9.91 -20.59
C ASN A 98 -19.03 -10.40 -21.18
N ILE A 99 -20.16 -9.91 -20.67
CA ILE A 99 -21.50 -10.24 -21.15
C ILE A 99 -22.00 -9.07 -22.01
N ASP A 100 -22.29 -9.35 -23.28
CA ASP A 100 -22.82 -8.33 -24.18
C ASP A 100 -24.17 -7.82 -23.70
N ASN A 101 -24.48 -6.56 -24.03
CA ASN A 101 -25.75 -5.92 -23.68
C ASN A 101 -26.04 -5.87 -22.17
N ARG A 102 -25.02 -5.79 -21.32
CA ARG A 102 -25.15 -5.57 -19.87
C ARG A 102 -24.49 -4.27 -19.45
N GLY A 103 -25.29 -3.35 -18.91
CA GLY A 103 -24.82 -2.03 -18.45
C GLY A 103 -24.84 -0.97 -19.55
N LEU A 104 -23.96 0.03 -19.41
CA LEU A 104 -23.80 1.16 -20.32
C LEU A 104 -22.58 0.91 -21.21
N ALA A 105 -22.72 1.06 -22.53
CA ALA A 105 -21.60 0.94 -23.46
C ALA A 105 -21.54 2.12 -24.44
N ILE A 106 -20.34 2.62 -24.68
CA ILE A 106 -20.02 3.58 -25.75
C ILE A 106 -19.27 2.81 -26.84
N SER A 107 -19.76 2.90 -28.08
CA SER A 107 -19.11 2.28 -29.25
C SER A 107 -17.68 2.77 -29.45
N ALA A 108 -16.86 1.97 -30.13
CA ALA A 108 -15.45 2.28 -30.36
C ALA A 108 -15.23 3.60 -31.13
N ASP A 109 -16.19 4.00 -31.95
CA ASP A 109 -16.19 5.28 -32.69
C ASP A 109 -16.74 6.46 -31.89
N GLY A 110 -17.28 6.22 -30.68
CA GLY A 110 -17.83 7.24 -29.80
C GLY A 110 -19.23 7.75 -30.18
N ASN A 111 -19.87 7.21 -31.24
CA ASN A 111 -21.12 7.77 -31.77
C ASN A 111 -22.38 7.10 -31.20
N THR A 112 -22.30 5.88 -30.69
CA THR A 112 -23.45 5.12 -30.19
C THR A 112 -23.32 4.89 -28.70
N LEU A 113 -24.33 5.31 -27.94
CA LEU A 113 -24.51 4.96 -26.54
C LEU A 113 -25.59 3.88 -26.44
N THR A 114 -25.32 2.80 -25.70
CA THR A 114 -26.32 1.76 -25.44
C THR A 114 -26.50 1.50 -23.95
N PHE A 115 -27.73 1.23 -23.53
CA PHE A 115 -28.03 0.71 -22.19
C PHE A 115 -28.79 -0.61 -22.31
N ASN A 116 -28.20 -1.68 -21.78
CA ASN A 116 -28.72 -3.04 -21.88
C ASN A 116 -29.14 -3.45 -23.31
N GLY A 117 -28.29 -3.12 -24.29
CA GLY A 117 -28.49 -3.43 -25.71
C GLY A 117 -29.44 -2.51 -26.47
N ARG A 118 -29.99 -1.46 -25.83
CA ARG A 118 -30.83 -0.45 -26.50
C ARG A 118 -30.01 0.80 -26.77
N VAL A 119 -30.05 1.30 -28.00
CA VAL A 119 -29.46 2.59 -28.37
C VAL A 119 -30.22 3.71 -27.67
N LEU A 120 -29.48 4.68 -27.11
CA LEU A 120 -30.00 5.87 -26.42
C LEU A 120 -29.86 7.13 -27.29
#